data_AF-A0AAE0SLU3-F1
#
_entry.id   AF-A0AAE0SLU3-F1
#
_cell.length_a   1.000
_cell.length_b   1.000
_cell.length_c   1.000
_cell.angle_alpha   90.00
_cell.angle_beta   90.00
_cell.angle_gamma   90.00
#
_symmetry.space_group_name_H-M   'P 1'
#
loop_
_entity.id
_entity.type
_entity.pdbx_description
1 polymer ?
#
loop_
_entity_poly.entity_id
_entity_poly.type
_entity_poly.pdbx_seq_one_letter_code
_entity_poly.pdbx_strand_id
1 'polypeptide(L)'
;MVFVLLYKGNIEELPRLYFDKSVFYRDADKPARHLKYPYRRPTLIDSENNILTYKDAMLIERAIEEYGEDLFRKHNNLEAISGSSFMLSMSKGYIRLPCLVLYCQVKGIVPYGEKMFPKTLQIGEHTLAVDVREGFLRRGMLQPESLDSQNDKLRMGISIGAMDLNISGTLGPFVKLDGGNIGFITCAHVVEGGNGQIVHPANGESLTDMHLSERLCGEVRNIVFNPQFREQNNGLSINVGVDAALVKVKGKRGVDIEKFPSVTPKALERAGFDPSEPPHFRYGSIQYPLDFQCVQGKRVIKYGQTTGLTKGSIQLKGVMVKRRNAELETPTRFKVVMKNQYIVERHGGVPFFTLGDSGAGVFLVGKNNQLILIGLAIGMLDMDHCVVTPIEYVLQALNLSFKNLQFEEDMDVT
;
A
#
# COMPACT_ATOMS: atom_id res chain seq x y z
N MET A 1 3.38 -26.09 5.64
CA MET A 1 4.81 -25.91 5.34
C MET A 1 5.58 -26.17 6.63
N VAL A 2 6.42 -27.20 6.67
CA VAL A 2 7.27 -27.54 7.82
C VAL A 2 8.64 -26.92 7.56
N PHE A 3 9.12 -26.04 8.44
CA PHE A 3 10.45 -25.44 8.32
C PHE A 3 11.43 -26.23 9.20
N VAL A 4 12.53 -26.67 8.59
CA VAL A 4 13.67 -27.29 9.30
C VAL A 4 14.69 -26.21 9.56
N LEU A 5 14.96 -25.92 10.84
CA LEU A 5 15.97 -24.95 11.24
C LEU A 5 17.33 -25.66 11.41
N LEU A 6 18.34 -25.20 10.67
CA LEU A 6 19.74 -25.54 10.90
C LEU A 6 20.42 -24.34 11.57
N TYR A 7 20.49 -24.35 12.90
CA TYR A 7 21.16 -23.33 13.70
C TYR A 7 22.37 -23.94 14.40
N LYS A 8 23.54 -23.30 14.28
CA LYS A 8 24.79 -23.72 14.94
C LYS A 8 25.02 -22.83 16.16
N GLY A 9 24.34 -23.11 17.26
CA GLY A 9 24.41 -22.38 18.53
C GLY A 9 23.42 -22.90 19.58
N ASN A 10 23.46 -22.35 20.81
CA ASN A 10 22.54 -22.75 21.87
C ASN A 10 21.11 -22.22 21.59
N ILE A 11 20.12 -23.10 21.59
CA ILE A 11 18.72 -22.75 21.30
C ILE A 11 18.09 -21.85 22.37
N GLU A 12 18.57 -21.91 23.61
CA GLU A 12 18.09 -21.05 24.71
C GLU A 12 18.50 -19.58 24.53
N GLU A 13 19.47 -19.31 23.65
CA GLU A 13 19.90 -17.97 23.28
C GLU A 13 19.03 -17.37 22.14
N LEU A 14 18.21 -18.17 21.47
CA LEU A 14 17.29 -17.69 20.45
C LEU A 14 16.20 -16.82 21.09
N PRO A 15 16.05 -15.53 20.70
CA PRO A 15 15.02 -14.68 21.27
C PRO A 15 13.63 -15.26 20.98
N ARG A 16 12.73 -15.21 21.98
CA ARG A 16 11.34 -15.67 21.86
C ARG A 16 10.55 -15.04 20.69
N LEU A 17 11.02 -13.89 20.18
CA LEU A 17 10.51 -13.17 19.00
C LEU A 17 10.54 -13.99 17.71
N TYR A 18 11.33 -15.06 17.65
CA TYR A 18 11.54 -15.89 16.46
C TYR A 18 10.66 -17.14 16.40
N PHE A 19 9.79 -17.41 17.38
CA PHE A 19 8.98 -18.63 17.37
C PHE A 19 7.52 -18.31 17.05
N ASP A 20 7.07 -18.65 15.83
CA ASP A 20 5.66 -18.42 15.44
C ASP A 20 4.93 -19.68 14.95
N LYS A 21 5.63 -20.78 14.62
CA LYS A 21 5.02 -22.07 14.22
C LYS A 21 5.88 -23.25 14.65
N SER A 22 5.31 -24.46 14.55
CA SER A 22 5.97 -25.76 14.76
C SER A 22 7.37 -25.80 14.13
N VAL A 23 8.42 -25.63 14.94
CA VAL A 23 9.81 -25.71 14.45
C VAL A 23 10.30 -27.15 14.61
N PHE A 24 10.78 -27.73 13.52
CA PHE A 24 11.58 -28.95 13.57
C PHE A 24 13.04 -28.52 13.59
N TYR A 25 13.73 -28.87 14.67
CA TYR A 25 15.12 -28.52 14.87
C TYR A 25 15.96 -29.78 14.91
N ARG A 26 17.14 -29.76 14.28
CA ARG A 26 18.15 -30.82 14.38
C ARG A 26 19.48 -30.19 14.78
N ASP A 27 19.94 -30.50 15.99
CA ASP A 27 21.32 -30.27 16.42
C ASP A 27 22.23 -31.11 15.53
N ALA A 28 23.44 -30.64 15.19
CA ALA A 28 24.35 -31.38 14.30
C ALA A 28 24.53 -32.86 14.73
N ASP A 29 24.47 -33.10 16.04
CA ASP A 29 24.68 -34.40 16.67
C ASP A 29 23.45 -34.95 17.44
N LYS A 30 22.25 -34.37 17.28
CA LYS A 30 21.04 -34.84 17.99
C LYS A 30 19.85 -35.07 17.05
N PRO A 31 18.94 -36.00 17.40
CA PRO A 31 17.72 -36.23 16.64
C PRO A 31 16.82 -35.00 16.65
N ALA A 32 15.98 -34.88 15.61
CA ALA A 32 15.14 -33.73 15.44
C ALA A 32 14.12 -33.60 16.59
N ARG A 33 13.99 -32.41 17.19
CA ARG A 33 13.01 -32.10 18.24
C ARG A 33 11.92 -31.19 17.70
N HIS A 34 10.69 -31.46 18.12
CA HIS A 34 9.51 -30.67 17.75
C HIS A 34 9.17 -29.70 18.87
N LEU A 35 9.25 -28.41 18.60
CA LEU A 35 8.81 -27.35 19.52
C LEU A 35 7.41 -26.88 19.10
N LYS A 36 6.39 -27.28 19.86
CA LYS A 36 5.02 -26.74 19.72
C LYS A 36 4.87 -25.51 20.61
N TYR A 37 4.85 -24.33 20.01
CA TYR A 37 4.36 -23.13 20.68
C TYR A 37 2.93 -22.85 20.23
N PRO A 38 1.99 -22.55 21.15
CA PRO A 38 0.62 -22.22 20.77
C PRO A 38 0.60 -20.87 20.06
N TYR A 39 0.43 -20.89 18.74
CA TYR A 39 0.16 -19.69 17.95
C TYR A 39 -1.24 -19.18 18.29
N ARG A 40 -1.32 -18.03 18.98
CA ARG A 40 -2.56 -17.25 19.03
C ARG A 40 -2.41 -16.12 18.02
N ARG A 41 -3.20 -16.15 16.93
CA ARG A 41 -3.37 -14.94 16.10
C ARG A 41 -3.80 -13.81 17.03
N PRO A 42 -3.06 -12.71 17.10
CA PRO A 42 -3.51 -11.56 17.85
C PRO A 42 -4.89 -11.13 17.32
N THR A 43 -5.89 -11.02 18.20
CA THR A 43 -7.21 -10.48 17.82
C THR A 43 -6.97 -9.07 17.30
N LEU A 44 -7.34 -8.79 16.06
CA LEU A 44 -7.15 -7.47 15.44
C LEU A 44 -7.79 -6.42 16.34
N ILE A 45 -6.98 -5.53 16.94
CA ILE A 45 -7.49 -4.44 17.77
C ILE A 45 -8.17 -3.42 16.85
N ASP A 46 -9.31 -2.89 17.27
CA ASP A 46 -9.90 -1.72 16.64
C ASP A 46 -8.96 -0.52 16.83
N SER A 47 -8.38 -0.09 15.72
CA SER A 47 -7.21 0.79 15.61
C SER A 47 -7.51 2.26 15.87
N GLU A 48 -8.79 2.65 16.05
CA GLU A 48 -9.19 4.04 16.29
C GLU A 48 -8.49 4.65 17.53
N ASN A 49 -8.00 3.83 18.46
CA ASN A 49 -7.27 4.26 19.66
C ASN A 49 -5.74 4.02 19.64
N ASN A 50 -5.19 3.46 18.56
CA ASN A 50 -3.79 3.01 18.48
C ASN A 50 -2.92 3.89 17.56
N ILE A 51 -3.16 5.20 17.56
CA ILE A 51 -2.43 6.15 16.72
C ILE A 51 -1.02 6.40 17.31
N LEU A 52 0.00 6.35 16.46
CA LEU A 52 1.35 6.81 16.82
C LEU A 52 1.33 8.29 17.19
N THR A 53 1.99 8.68 18.28
CA THR A 53 2.18 10.11 18.54
C THR A 53 3.12 10.70 17.48
N TYR A 54 3.05 12.01 17.24
CA TYR A 54 3.95 12.68 16.30
C TYR A 54 5.43 12.47 16.68
N LYS A 55 5.76 12.55 17.97
CA LYS A 55 7.13 12.32 18.47
C LYS A 55 7.60 10.89 18.19
N ASP A 56 6.74 9.91 18.41
CA ASP A 56 7.08 8.50 18.16
C ASP A 56 7.26 8.22 16.66
N ALA A 57 6.37 8.76 15.82
CA ALA A 57 6.47 8.64 14.37
C ALA A 57 7.75 9.27 13.83
N MET A 58 8.14 10.46 14.32
CA MET A 58 9.43 11.08 13.96
C MET A 58 10.63 10.24 14.41
N LEU A 59 10.59 9.65 15.61
CA LEU A 59 11.67 8.80 16.10
C LEU A 59 11.81 7.54 15.25
N ILE A 60 10.69 6.93 14.87
CA ILE A 60 10.65 5.76 13.98
C ILE A 60 11.14 6.13 12.58
N GLU A 61 10.67 7.24 12.01
CA GLU A 61 11.11 7.73 10.70
C GLU A 61 12.63 7.89 10.66
N ARG A 62 13.21 8.58 11.66
CA ARG A 62 14.67 8.72 11.80
C ARG A 62 15.39 7.37 11.88
N ALA A 63 14.82 6.40 12.59
CA ALA A 63 15.38 5.05 12.65
C ALA A 63 15.35 4.34 11.29
N ILE A 64 14.30 4.54 10.50
CA ILE A 64 14.20 4.00 9.14
C ILE A 64 15.24 4.66 8.23
N GLU A 65 15.41 5.99 8.33
CA GLU A 65 16.41 6.74 7.56
C GLU A 65 17.85 6.30 7.90
N GLU A 66 18.17 6.17 9.20
CA GLU A 66 19.52 5.87 9.68
C GLU A 66 19.91 4.40 9.47
N TYR A 67 18.99 3.46 9.72
CA TYR A 67 19.30 2.02 9.73
C TYR A 67 18.69 1.23 8.57
N GLY A 68 17.71 1.77 7.85
CA GLY A 68 16.89 1.00 6.91
C GLY A 68 17.69 0.31 5.81
N GLU A 69 18.60 1.03 5.16
CA GLU A 69 19.44 0.46 4.09
C GLU A 69 20.40 -0.61 4.61
N ASP A 70 21.02 -0.38 5.77
CA ASP A 70 21.92 -1.33 6.41
C ASP A 70 21.18 -2.61 6.82
N LEU A 71 19.97 -2.48 7.37
CA LEU A 71 19.10 -3.60 7.71
C LEU A 71 18.73 -4.41 6.46
N PHE A 72 18.28 -3.77 5.38
CA PHE A 72 17.99 -4.49 4.13
C PHE A 72 19.23 -5.14 3.52
N ARG A 73 20.41 -4.52 3.65
CA ARG A 73 21.67 -5.10 3.17
C ARG A 73 22.06 -6.34 3.97
N LYS A 74 21.98 -6.28 5.30
CA LYS A 74 22.41 -7.33 6.23
C LYS A 74 21.42 -8.48 6.37
N HIS A 75 20.13 -8.26 6.07
CA HIS A 75 19.09 -9.25 6.30
C HIS A 75 18.30 -9.58 5.02
N ASN A 76 18.54 -10.76 4.42
CA ASN A 76 17.85 -11.16 3.18
C ASN A 76 16.37 -11.50 3.38
N ASN A 77 16.03 -11.98 4.58
CA ASN A 77 14.67 -12.34 4.99
C ASN A 77 13.80 -11.10 5.28
N LEU A 78 14.36 -9.88 5.28
CA LEU A 78 13.62 -8.64 5.50
C LEU A 78 12.82 -8.24 4.25
N GLU A 79 11.55 -7.91 4.45
CA GLU A 79 10.58 -7.57 3.41
C GLU A 79 10.04 -6.15 3.54
N ALA A 80 9.88 -5.63 4.76
CA ALA A 80 9.50 -4.24 4.98
C ALA A 80 10.02 -3.72 6.32
N ILE A 81 10.17 -2.39 6.41
CA ILE A 81 10.47 -1.66 7.63
C ILE A 81 9.42 -0.57 7.80
N SER A 82 8.74 -0.56 8.94
CA SER A 82 7.65 0.37 9.27
C SER A 82 7.68 0.69 10.77
N GLY A 83 6.58 1.18 11.32
CA GLY A 83 6.38 1.48 12.73
C GLY A 83 5.02 1.04 13.24
N SER A 84 4.90 0.97 14.56
CA SER A 84 3.65 0.68 15.24
C SER A 84 3.64 1.29 16.63
N SER A 85 2.46 1.71 17.10
CA SER A 85 2.24 2.22 18.46
C SER A 85 2.27 1.11 19.53
N PHE A 86 2.36 -0.15 19.11
CA PHE A 86 2.42 -1.31 19.99
C PHE A 86 3.42 -2.34 19.48
N MET A 87 3.96 -3.11 20.42
CA MET A 87 4.79 -4.28 20.17
C MET A 87 3.98 -5.56 20.42
N LEU A 88 4.18 -6.57 19.57
CA LEU A 88 3.58 -7.88 19.77
C LEU A 88 4.33 -8.66 20.87
N SER A 89 3.59 -9.27 21.79
CA SER A 89 4.13 -10.07 22.89
C SER A 89 3.44 -11.42 22.97
N MET A 90 4.23 -12.50 22.96
CA MET A 90 3.73 -13.87 23.09
C MET A 90 2.97 -14.11 24.41
N SER A 91 3.36 -13.44 25.49
CA SER A 91 2.73 -13.62 26.81
C SER A 91 1.64 -12.62 27.12
N LYS A 92 1.72 -11.41 26.58
CA LYS A 92 0.81 -10.30 26.90
C LYS A 92 -0.10 -9.89 25.74
N GLY A 93 0.01 -10.54 24.57
CA GLY A 93 -0.66 -10.17 23.34
C GLY A 93 -0.07 -8.89 22.75
N TYR A 94 -0.47 -7.74 23.30
CA TYR A 94 -0.07 -6.42 22.83
C TYR A 94 0.49 -5.59 23.98
N ILE A 95 1.60 -4.91 23.73
CA ILE A 95 2.20 -3.96 24.67
C ILE A 95 2.21 -2.60 23.99
N ARG A 96 1.57 -1.60 24.59
CA ARG A 96 1.58 -0.22 24.09
C ARG A 96 2.97 0.39 24.29
N LEU A 97 3.82 0.15 23.31
CA LEU A 97 5.21 0.56 23.23
C LEU A 97 5.50 0.87 21.76
N PRO A 98 5.70 2.15 21.40
CA PRO A 98 6.10 2.53 20.07
C PRO A 98 7.38 1.81 19.66
N CYS A 99 7.39 1.24 18.47
CA CYS A 99 8.50 0.42 18.01
C CYS A 99 8.70 0.52 16.49
N LEU A 100 9.95 0.30 16.07
CA LEU A 100 10.27 -0.02 14.69
C LEU A 100 9.77 -1.44 14.39
N VAL A 101 9.07 -1.63 13.29
CA VAL A 101 8.56 -2.95 12.88
C VAL A 101 9.38 -3.46 11.69
N LEU A 102 10.02 -4.61 11.88
CA LEU A 102 10.70 -5.36 10.83
C LEU A 102 9.80 -6.51 10.37
N TYR A 103 9.30 -6.42 9.15
CA TYR A 103 8.55 -7.51 8.52
C TYR A 103 9.50 -8.45 7.82
N CYS A 104 9.55 -9.71 8.25
CA CYS A 104 10.33 -10.77 7.62
C CYS A 104 9.43 -11.82 6.96
N GLN A 105 9.96 -12.57 6.00
CA GLN A 105 9.18 -13.62 5.33
C GLN A 105 8.75 -14.72 6.30
N VAL A 106 9.69 -15.15 7.15
CA VAL A 106 9.50 -16.26 8.10
C VAL A 106 10.29 -15.97 9.37
N LYS A 107 9.64 -16.04 10.53
CA LYS A 107 10.30 -16.00 11.84
C LYS A 107 10.97 -17.34 12.12
N GLY A 108 11.96 -17.33 13.01
CA GLY A 108 12.66 -18.55 13.41
C GLY A 108 13.93 -18.79 12.62
N ILE A 109 14.03 -18.22 11.42
CA ILE A 109 15.09 -18.51 10.47
C ILE A 109 15.99 -17.29 10.33
N VAL A 110 17.27 -17.47 10.69
CA VAL A 110 18.35 -16.55 10.34
C VAL A 110 19.15 -17.18 9.19
N PRO A 111 19.18 -16.56 8.00
CA PRO A 111 19.96 -17.07 6.89
C PRO A 111 21.45 -17.23 7.23
N TYR A 112 22.11 -18.18 6.58
CA TYR A 112 23.53 -18.45 6.82
C TYR A 112 24.39 -17.21 6.59
N GLY A 113 25.25 -16.88 7.55
CA GLY A 113 26.12 -15.70 7.50
C GLY A 113 25.47 -14.39 7.98
N GLU A 114 24.17 -14.39 8.30
CA GLU A 114 23.47 -13.22 8.84
C GLU A 114 23.44 -13.23 10.38
N LYS A 115 23.27 -12.05 10.97
CA LYS A 115 23.03 -11.90 12.41
C LYS A 115 21.52 -11.85 12.69
N MET A 116 21.15 -12.04 13.96
CA MET A 116 19.81 -11.73 14.44
C MET A 116 19.48 -10.25 14.16
N PHE A 117 18.19 -9.97 13.99
CA PHE A 117 17.69 -8.60 13.99
C PHE A 117 17.99 -7.94 15.34
N PRO A 118 18.27 -6.62 15.36
CA PRO A 118 18.43 -5.90 16.60
C PRO A 118 17.14 -5.96 17.42
N LYS A 119 17.26 -5.98 18.75
CA LYS A 119 16.11 -5.85 19.66
C LYS A 119 15.76 -4.39 19.93
N THR A 120 16.75 -3.52 19.82
CA THR A 120 16.65 -2.08 20.02
C THR A 120 17.61 -1.37 19.08
N LEU A 121 17.29 -0.13 18.74
CA LEU A 121 18.16 0.77 17.98
C LEU A 121 18.41 2.03 18.80
N GLN A 122 19.62 2.57 18.71
CA GLN A 122 19.98 3.84 19.35
C GLN A 122 19.83 4.98 18.34
N ILE A 123 19.07 6.02 18.68
CA ILE A 123 18.81 7.20 17.86
C ILE A 123 19.10 8.46 18.70
N GLY A 124 20.31 8.99 18.59
CA GLY A 124 20.81 10.00 19.53
C GLY A 124 20.73 9.48 20.97
N GLU A 125 20.03 10.20 21.85
CA GLU A 125 19.83 9.82 23.26
C GLU A 125 18.67 8.84 23.49
N HIS A 126 17.95 8.44 22.44
CA HIS A 126 16.77 7.58 22.55
C HIS A 126 17.08 6.14 22.17
N THR A 127 16.51 5.18 22.92
CA THR A 127 16.50 3.77 22.55
C THR A 127 15.11 3.40 22.03
N LEU A 128 15.03 2.97 20.78
CA LEU A 128 13.79 2.53 20.13
C LEU A 128 13.70 1.01 20.14
N ALA A 129 12.57 0.46 20.57
CA ALA A 129 12.32 -0.98 20.52
C ALA A 129 12.11 -1.47 19.07
N VAL A 130 12.52 -2.70 18.80
CA VAL A 130 12.31 -3.37 17.50
C VAL A 130 11.35 -4.54 17.69
N ASP A 131 10.26 -4.52 16.93
CA ASP A 131 9.29 -5.61 16.82
C ASP A 131 9.48 -6.34 15.49
N VAL A 132 9.60 -7.67 15.53
CA VAL A 132 9.77 -8.49 14.32
C VAL A 132 8.44 -9.19 14.05
N ARG A 133 7.91 -9.00 12.84
CA ARG A 133 6.63 -9.56 12.40
C ARG A 133 6.83 -10.42 11.16
N GLU A 134 6.06 -11.50 11.02
CA GLU A 134 5.95 -12.13 9.70
C GLU A 134 5.10 -11.25 8.81
N GLY A 135 5.53 -11.09 7.56
CA GLY A 135 4.73 -10.44 6.54
C GLY A 135 5.53 -9.92 5.37
N PHE A 136 4.81 -9.62 4.31
CA PHE A 136 5.36 -9.08 3.08
C PHE A 136 4.33 -8.16 2.44
N LEU A 137 4.78 -7.32 1.51
CA LEU A 137 3.87 -6.49 0.73
C LEU A 137 2.99 -7.40 -0.14
N ARG A 138 1.71 -7.49 0.20
CA ARG A 138 0.70 -8.15 -0.62
C ARG A 138 0.17 -7.14 -1.63
N ARG A 139 0.32 -7.48 -2.90
CA ARG A 139 -0.20 -6.71 -4.03
C ARG A 139 -1.51 -7.30 -4.46
N GLY A 140 -2.46 -6.43 -4.69
CA GLY A 140 -3.82 -6.84 -4.89
C GLY A 140 -4.14 -7.38 -6.25
N MET A 141 -4.11 -8.70 -6.40
CA MET A 141 -4.67 -9.42 -7.54
C MET A 141 -5.86 -10.23 -7.04
N LEU A 142 -7.06 -9.91 -7.52
CA LEU A 142 -8.22 -10.78 -7.38
C LEU A 142 -8.50 -11.42 -8.74
N GLN A 143 -9.16 -12.57 -8.74
CA GLN A 143 -10.09 -12.95 -9.81
C GLN A 143 -11.43 -12.29 -9.47
N PRO A 144 -11.84 -11.20 -10.15
CA PRO A 144 -13.04 -10.43 -9.82
C PRO A 144 -14.35 -11.23 -9.77
N GLU A 145 -15.01 -11.17 -8.62
CA GLU A 145 -16.46 -11.03 -8.57
C GLU A 145 -16.74 -9.53 -8.53
N SER A 146 -16.81 -8.87 -9.70
CA SER A 146 -17.02 -7.42 -9.75
C SER A 146 -18.45 -7.09 -9.32
N LEU A 147 -18.62 -6.23 -8.31
CA LEU A 147 -19.91 -5.67 -7.91
C LEU A 147 -20.53 -4.72 -8.95
N ASP A 148 -19.79 -4.35 -10.01
CA ASP A 148 -20.02 -3.07 -10.69
C ASP A 148 -19.87 -3.10 -12.23
N SER A 149 -20.23 -4.23 -12.85
CA SER A 149 -20.26 -4.39 -14.32
C SER A 149 -21.26 -3.46 -15.04
N GLN A 150 -22.07 -2.70 -14.30
CA GLN A 150 -23.17 -1.87 -14.82
C GLN A 150 -22.87 -0.37 -14.92
N ASN A 151 -21.62 0.08 -14.75
CA ASN A 151 -21.30 1.51 -14.87
C ASN A 151 -21.20 1.96 -16.34
N ASP A 152 -22.20 2.74 -16.80
CA ASP A 152 -22.20 3.34 -18.15
C ASP A 152 -21.06 4.35 -18.38
N LYS A 153 -20.53 4.93 -17.30
CA LYS A 153 -19.42 5.88 -17.31
C LYS A 153 -18.24 5.38 -16.47
N LEU A 154 -17.03 5.74 -16.87
CA LEU A 154 -15.82 5.51 -16.10
C LEU A 154 -15.79 6.43 -14.88
N ARG A 155 -15.56 5.87 -13.70
CA ARG A 155 -15.47 6.55 -12.40
C ARG A 155 -14.25 6.06 -11.64
N MET A 156 -13.69 6.90 -10.77
CA MET A 156 -12.62 6.48 -9.87
C MET A 156 -13.12 5.36 -8.94
N GLY A 157 -12.34 4.31 -8.75
CA GLY A 157 -12.71 3.19 -7.89
C GLY A 157 -13.25 1.96 -8.61
N ILE A 158 -13.55 2.04 -9.91
CA ILE A 158 -14.00 0.85 -10.68
C ILE A 158 -12.85 -0.11 -11.02
N SER A 159 -13.22 -1.34 -11.34
CA SER A 159 -12.32 -2.40 -11.79
C SER A 159 -11.71 -2.11 -13.16
N ILE A 160 -10.40 -2.17 -13.29
CA ILE A 160 -9.71 -2.13 -14.60
C ILE A 160 -8.67 -3.25 -14.68
N GLY A 161 -8.35 -3.67 -15.89
CA GLY A 161 -7.29 -4.64 -16.13
C GLY A 161 -6.66 -4.43 -17.50
N ALA A 162 -5.44 -4.91 -17.68
CA ALA A 162 -4.87 -5.01 -19.02
C ALA A 162 -5.59 -6.12 -19.80
N MET A 163 -5.92 -5.87 -21.06
CA MET A 163 -6.80 -6.73 -21.88
C MET A 163 -6.39 -8.21 -21.92
N ASP A 164 -5.09 -8.49 -21.96
CA ASP A 164 -4.55 -9.84 -22.11
C ASP A 164 -4.05 -10.44 -20.79
N LEU A 165 -4.26 -9.74 -19.67
CA LEU A 165 -3.85 -10.20 -18.35
C LEU A 165 -5.07 -10.54 -17.51
N ASN A 166 -5.00 -11.67 -16.80
CA ASN A 166 -6.00 -12.00 -15.77
C ASN A 166 -5.68 -11.29 -14.44
N ILE A 167 -5.41 -9.99 -14.53
CA ILE A 167 -5.02 -9.12 -13.41
C ILE A 167 -5.95 -7.93 -13.42
N SER A 168 -6.49 -7.61 -12.24
CA SER A 168 -7.34 -6.44 -12.04
C SER A 168 -6.78 -5.52 -10.97
N GLY A 169 -7.04 -4.24 -11.14
CA GLY A 169 -6.79 -3.19 -10.18
C GLY A 169 -7.91 -2.16 -10.21
N THR A 170 -7.62 -1.00 -9.66
CA THR A 170 -8.56 0.11 -9.54
C THR A 170 -8.21 1.24 -10.49
N LEU A 171 -9.23 1.82 -11.12
CA LEU A 171 -9.14 3.11 -11.81
C LEU A 171 -8.92 4.20 -10.77
N GLY A 172 -7.71 4.76 -10.74
CA GLY A 172 -7.34 5.81 -9.78
C GLY A 172 -7.69 7.22 -10.26
N PRO A 173 -7.00 8.26 -9.74
CA PRO A 173 -7.33 9.66 -10.02
C PRO A 173 -7.31 10.02 -11.51
N PHE A 174 -8.33 10.76 -11.96
CA PHE A 174 -8.35 11.35 -13.29
C PHE A 174 -7.38 12.53 -13.41
N VAL A 175 -6.83 12.70 -14.61
CA VAL A 175 -5.94 13.80 -14.97
C VAL A 175 -6.29 14.37 -16.33
N LYS A 176 -6.16 15.69 -16.49
CA LYS A 176 -6.13 16.37 -17.79
C LYS A 176 -4.79 16.07 -18.47
N LEU A 177 -4.88 15.67 -19.73
CA LEU A 177 -3.75 15.48 -20.64
C LEU A 177 -3.74 16.61 -21.67
N ASP A 178 -2.64 16.70 -22.41
CA ASP A 178 -2.52 17.66 -23.51
C ASP A 178 -3.66 17.50 -24.54
N GLY A 179 -4.06 18.63 -25.11
CA GLY A 179 -5.15 18.70 -26.09
C GLY A 179 -6.53 18.39 -25.51
N GLY A 180 -6.74 18.61 -24.21
CA GLY A 180 -8.04 18.44 -23.54
C GLY A 180 -8.46 16.99 -23.32
N ASN A 181 -7.58 16.02 -23.60
CA ASN A 181 -7.88 14.62 -23.38
C ASN A 181 -7.90 14.30 -21.87
N ILE A 182 -8.67 13.29 -21.48
CA ILE A 182 -8.68 12.78 -20.11
C ILE A 182 -7.81 11.52 -20.03
N GLY A 183 -7.04 11.42 -18.96
CA GLY A 183 -6.35 10.20 -18.54
C GLY A 183 -6.69 9.85 -17.10
N PHE A 184 -6.19 8.72 -16.63
CA PHE A 184 -6.22 8.36 -15.22
C PHE A 184 -4.90 7.72 -14.80
N ILE A 185 -4.61 7.82 -13.51
CA ILE A 185 -3.45 7.21 -12.87
C ILE A 185 -3.89 5.88 -12.24
N THR A 186 -3.05 4.85 -12.35
CA THR A 186 -3.19 3.59 -11.60
C THR A 186 -1.80 3.06 -11.24
N CYS A 187 -1.69 1.88 -10.62
CA CYS A 187 -0.40 1.26 -10.35
C CYS A 187 0.26 0.70 -11.62
N ALA A 188 1.59 0.73 -11.70
CA ALA A 188 2.32 0.11 -12.81
C ALA A 188 2.05 -1.40 -12.87
N HIS A 189 2.07 -2.07 -11.71
CA HIS A 189 1.84 -3.52 -11.65
C HIS A 189 0.41 -3.99 -12.00
N VAL A 190 -0.53 -3.06 -12.22
CA VAL A 190 -1.88 -3.38 -12.69
C VAL A 190 -1.91 -3.50 -14.23
N VAL A 191 -0.98 -2.84 -14.92
CA VAL A 191 -0.98 -2.71 -16.40
C VAL A 191 0.30 -3.22 -17.06
N GLU A 192 1.39 -3.38 -16.30
CA GLU A 192 2.66 -3.94 -16.75
C GLU A 192 2.48 -5.37 -17.27
N GLY A 193 3.12 -5.70 -18.39
CA GLY A 193 3.05 -7.03 -19.04
C GLY A 193 1.92 -7.19 -20.06
N GLY A 194 0.97 -6.26 -20.14
CA GLY A 194 -0.11 -6.29 -21.14
C GLY A 194 0.27 -5.64 -22.47
N ASN A 195 -0.64 -5.72 -23.45
CA ASN A 195 -0.49 -5.11 -24.78
C ASN A 195 -0.69 -3.57 -24.81
N GLY A 196 -0.81 -2.92 -23.65
CA GLY A 196 -1.07 -1.49 -23.51
C GLY A 196 -2.55 -1.09 -23.59
N GLN A 197 -3.47 -2.00 -23.86
CA GLN A 197 -4.91 -1.73 -23.84
C GLN A 197 -5.52 -2.08 -22.48
N ILE A 198 -6.35 -1.17 -21.98
CA ILE A 198 -7.02 -1.30 -20.68
C ILE A 198 -8.51 -1.52 -20.89
N VAL A 199 -9.07 -2.46 -20.14
CA VAL A 199 -10.48 -2.85 -20.20
C VAL A 199 -11.20 -2.63 -18.87
N HIS A 200 -12.48 -2.28 -18.97
CA HIS A 200 -13.44 -2.26 -17.88
C HIS A 200 -14.75 -2.93 -18.33
N PRO A 201 -15.33 -3.87 -17.56
CA PRO A 201 -14.74 -4.48 -16.37
C PRO A 201 -13.49 -5.32 -16.71
N ALA A 202 -12.59 -5.51 -15.74
CA ALA A 202 -11.38 -6.31 -15.90
C ALA A 202 -11.70 -7.78 -16.22
N ASN A 203 -12.74 -8.34 -15.58
CA ASN A 203 -13.21 -9.70 -15.82
C ASN A 203 -14.27 -9.78 -16.91
N GLY A 204 -14.04 -10.68 -17.87
CA GLY A 204 -14.97 -11.01 -18.94
C GLY A 204 -15.62 -12.39 -18.82
N GLU A 205 -15.23 -13.24 -17.85
CA GLU A 205 -15.70 -14.64 -17.82
C GLU A 205 -17.21 -14.77 -17.56
N SER A 206 -17.86 -13.78 -16.94
CA SER A 206 -19.32 -13.78 -16.72
C SER A 206 -20.11 -12.89 -17.70
N LEU A 207 -19.46 -12.31 -18.71
CA LEU A 207 -20.09 -11.41 -19.69
C LEU A 207 -19.79 -11.90 -21.11
N THR A 208 -20.32 -13.08 -21.46
CA THR A 208 -20.26 -13.65 -22.82
C THR A 208 -20.89 -12.75 -23.89
N ASP A 209 -21.58 -11.67 -23.51
CA ASP A 209 -22.31 -10.78 -24.42
C ASP A 209 -21.65 -9.42 -24.69
N MET A 210 -20.59 -9.03 -23.97
CA MET A 210 -19.98 -7.71 -24.17
C MET A 210 -18.81 -7.80 -25.14
N HIS A 211 -18.92 -7.15 -26.31
CA HIS A 211 -17.84 -7.14 -27.28
C HIS A 211 -16.59 -6.49 -26.68
N LEU A 212 -15.40 -7.04 -26.99
CA LEU A 212 -14.11 -6.52 -26.52
C LEU A 212 -13.95 -5.00 -26.75
N SER A 213 -14.50 -4.50 -27.86
CA SER A 213 -14.51 -3.08 -28.23
C SER A 213 -15.34 -2.19 -27.29
N GLU A 214 -16.30 -2.75 -26.56
CA GLU A 214 -17.15 -2.06 -25.58
C GLU A 214 -16.53 -2.04 -24.17
N ARG A 215 -15.59 -2.96 -23.94
CA ARG A 215 -14.81 -3.05 -22.70
C ARG A 215 -13.58 -2.15 -22.72
N LEU A 216 -13.01 -1.88 -23.89
CA LEU A 216 -11.85 -0.99 -24.04
C LEU A 216 -12.17 0.39 -23.43
N CYS A 217 -11.41 0.76 -22.41
CA CYS A 217 -11.59 2.02 -21.67
C CYS A 217 -10.33 2.89 -21.63
N GLY A 218 -9.18 2.35 -22.06
CA GLY A 218 -7.94 3.12 -22.03
C GLY A 218 -6.79 2.52 -22.83
N GLU A 219 -5.77 3.36 -23.02
CA GLU A 219 -4.50 3.03 -23.65
C GLU A 219 -3.37 3.54 -22.74
N VAL A 220 -2.47 2.65 -22.34
CA VAL A 220 -1.32 2.98 -21.50
C VAL A 220 -0.40 3.96 -22.24
N ARG A 221 -0.08 5.08 -21.59
CA ARG A 221 0.81 6.12 -22.10
C ARG A 221 2.19 6.05 -21.48
N ASN A 222 2.26 5.76 -20.19
CA ASN A 222 3.49 5.68 -19.45
C ASN A 222 3.35 4.64 -18.33
N ILE A 223 4.41 3.87 -18.09
CA ILE A 223 4.52 2.95 -16.97
C ILE A 223 5.81 3.31 -16.25
N VAL A 224 5.71 3.63 -14.97
CA VAL A 224 6.85 3.93 -14.13
C VAL A 224 6.84 2.99 -12.94
N PHE A 225 7.82 2.11 -12.94
CA PHE A 225 8.28 1.45 -11.74
C PHE A 225 9.71 1.88 -11.44
N ASN A 226 9.87 2.81 -10.49
CA ASN A 226 11.17 3.34 -10.10
C ASN A 226 11.33 3.26 -8.57
N PRO A 227 12.04 2.26 -8.04
CA PRO A 227 12.22 2.09 -6.59
C PRO A 227 13.11 3.16 -5.94
N GLN A 228 13.84 3.94 -6.75
CA GLN A 228 14.78 4.96 -6.32
C GLN A 228 14.58 6.25 -7.12
N PHE A 229 13.33 6.66 -7.34
CA PHE A 229 13.03 7.94 -7.96
C PHE A 229 13.67 9.05 -7.11
N ARG A 230 14.52 9.85 -7.74
CA ARG A 230 15.27 10.92 -7.07
C ARG A 230 14.67 12.25 -7.44
N GLU A 231 14.19 12.96 -6.44
CA GLU A 231 13.90 14.39 -6.55
C GLU A 231 15.05 15.18 -5.94
N GLN A 232 15.52 16.21 -6.65
CA GLN A 232 16.43 17.21 -6.11
C GLN A 232 15.61 18.43 -5.69
N ASN A 233 15.41 18.61 -4.38
CA ASN A 233 14.78 19.81 -3.83
C ASN A 233 15.78 20.55 -2.93
N ASN A 234 16.19 21.75 -3.33
CA ASN A 234 17.07 22.63 -2.56
C ASN A 234 18.36 21.95 -2.04
N GLY A 235 18.95 21.04 -2.83
CA GLY A 235 20.18 20.32 -2.47
C GLY A 235 19.98 19.05 -1.64
N LEU A 236 18.74 18.74 -1.21
CA LEU A 236 18.41 17.46 -0.58
C LEU A 236 17.92 16.47 -1.66
N SER A 237 18.57 15.30 -1.75
CA SER A 237 18.14 14.22 -2.64
C SER A 237 17.26 13.25 -1.86
N ILE A 238 15.96 13.24 -2.14
CA ILE A 238 15.02 12.29 -1.54
C ILE A 238 14.84 11.12 -2.51
N ASN A 239 15.02 9.88 -2.03
CA ASN A 239 14.75 8.67 -2.80
C ASN A 239 13.33 8.16 -2.48
N VAL A 240 12.43 8.12 -3.45
CA VAL A 240 11.08 7.59 -3.27
C VAL A 240 10.83 6.44 -4.23
N GLY A 241 10.18 5.38 -3.77
CA GLY A 241 9.71 4.32 -4.66
C GLY A 241 8.40 4.73 -5.34
N VAL A 242 8.34 4.63 -6.67
CA VAL A 242 7.14 4.89 -7.47
C VAL A 242 6.70 3.60 -8.18
N ASP A 243 5.41 3.29 -8.09
CA ASP A 243 4.72 2.20 -8.80
C ASP A 243 3.43 2.78 -9.39
N ALA A 244 3.52 3.36 -10.59
CA ALA A 244 2.42 4.09 -11.19
C ALA A 244 2.41 3.98 -12.73
N ALA A 245 1.23 4.09 -13.32
CA ALA A 245 1.04 4.18 -14.74
C ALA A 245 0.03 5.27 -15.08
N LEU A 246 0.22 5.89 -16.23
CA LEU A 246 -0.69 6.84 -16.84
C LEU A 246 -1.40 6.17 -18.01
N VAL A 247 -2.73 6.20 -17.98
CA VAL A 247 -3.58 5.65 -19.04
C VAL A 247 -4.39 6.79 -19.64
N LYS A 248 -4.36 6.91 -20.97
CA LYS A 248 -5.27 7.80 -21.70
C LYS A 248 -6.62 7.12 -21.84
N VAL A 249 -7.70 7.82 -21.49
CA VAL A 249 -9.06 7.31 -21.67
C VAL A 249 -9.34 7.09 -23.17
N LYS A 250 -9.92 5.94 -23.48
CA LYS A 250 -10.33 5.50 -24.81
C LYS A 250 -11.68 4.79 -24.73
N GLY A 251 -12.27 4.50 -25.88
CA GLY A 251 -13.52 3.76 -25.97
C GLY A 251 -14.76 4.67 -25.99
N LYS A 252 -15.92 4.04 -25.89
CA LYS A 252 -17.23 4.70 -26.03
C LYS A 252 -17.82 5.20 -24.71
N ARG A 253 -17.29 4.72 -23.57
CA ARG A 253 -17.81 5.10 -22.25
C ARG A 253 -17.40 6.53 -21.93
N GLY A 254 -18.39 7.33 -21.52
CA GLY A 254 -18.11 8.66 -20.97
C GLY A 254 -17.34 8.57 -19.65
N VAL A 255 -16.85 9.70 -19.17
CA VAL A 255 -16.19 9.81 -17.86
C VAL A 255 -17.09 10.58 -16.90
N ASP A 256 -17.12 10.17 -15.64
CA ASP A 256 -17.74 10.90 -14.54
C ASP A 256 -16.66 11.12 -13.48
N ILE A 257 -16.09 12.33 -13.52
CA ILE A 257 -14.91 12.75 -12.74
C ILE A 257 -15.25 13.18 -11.31
N GLU A 258 -16.54 13.43 -11.02
CA GLU A 258 -16.96 14.03 -9.75
C GLU A 258 -17.49 13.02 -8.72
N LYS A 259 -17.83 11.81 -9.18
CA LYS A 259 -18.55 10.82 -8.38
C LYS A 259 -17.81 9.49 -8.32
N PHE A 260 -17.84 8.90 -7.14
CA PHE A 260 -17.58 7.47 -6.99
C PHE A 260 -18.71 6.64 -7.62
N PRO A 261 -18.44 5.36 -7.95
CA PRO A 261 -19.49 4.40 -8.28
C PRO A 261 -20.50 4.28 -7.14
N SER A 262 -21.69 3.78 -7.44
CA SER A 262 -22.84 3.72 -6.52
C SER A 262 -22.45 3.33 -5.09
N VAL A 263 -22.47 4.30 -4.17
CA VAL A 263 -22.13 4.10 -2.77
C VAL A 263 -23.41 3.92 -1.97
N THR A 264 -23.51 2.82 -1.21
CA THR A 264 -24.66 2.65 -0.30
C THR A 264 -24.60 3.67 0.84
N PRO A 265 -25.75 4.15 1.37
CA PRO A 265 -25.79 5.02 2.54
C PRO A 265 -24.96 4.48 3.71
N LYS A 266 -25.03 3.16 3.97
CA LYS A 266 -24.25 2.47 5.00
C LYS A 266 -22.74 2.54 4.75
N ALA A 267 -22.28 2.54 3.50
CA ALA A 267 -20.86 2.70 3.20
C ALA A 267 -20.39 4.16 3.41
N LEU A 268 -21.23 5.15 3.09
CA LEU A 268 -20.97 6.56 3.41
C LEU A 268 -20.87 6.78 4.93
N GLU A 269 -21.85 6.30 5.69
CA GLU A 269 -21.87 6.40 7.16
C GLU A 269 -20.64 5.73 7.78
N ARG A 270 -20.27 4.52 7.32
CA ARG A 270 -19.06 3.83 7.80
C ARG A 270 -17.78 4.61 7.50
N ALA A 271 -17.72 5.31 6.37
CA ALA A 271 -16.61 6.22 6.04
C ALA A 271 -16.68 7.57 6.79
N GLY A 272 -17.79 7.82 7.50
CA GLY A 272 -18.06 9.01 8.30
C GLY A 272 -18.57 10.19 7.48
N PHE A 273 -19.30 9.92 6.40
CA PHE A 273 -20.01 10.94 5.62
C PHE A 273 -21.51 10.88 5.93
N ASP A 274 -22.17 12.03 5.79
CA ASP A 274 -23.62 12.10 5.77
C ASP A 274 -24.11 11.58 4.41
N PRO A 275 -25.00 10.57 4.36
CA PRO A 275 -25.56 10.08 3.09
C PRO A 275 -26.28 11.14 2.26
N SER A 276 -26.80 12.21 2.89
CA SER A 276 -27.44 13.33 2.21
C SER A 276 -26.44 14.31 1.58
N GLU A 277 -25.19 14.29 2.04
CA GLU A 277 -24.08 15.12 1.55
C GLU A 277 -22.87 14.23 1.23
N PRO A 278 -22.96 13.37 0.18
CA PRO A 278 -21.85 12.50 -0.18
C PRO A 278 -20.61 13.31 -0.53
N PRO A 279 -19.41 12.76 -0.30
CA PRO A 279 -18.19 13.47 -0.64
C PRO A 279 -18.14 13.69 -2.15
N HIS A 280 -17.93 14.94 -2.55
CA HIS A 280 -17.68 15.31 -3.92
C HIS A 280 -16.18 15.47 -4.14
N PHE A 281 -15.72 15.02 -5.30
CA PHE A 281 -14.41 15.38 -5.79
C PHE A 281 -14.44 16.79 -6.37
N ARG A 282 -14.54 17.79 -5.50
CA ARG A 282 -14.30 19.17 -5.91
C ARG A 282 -12.81 19.42 -5.90
N TYR A 283 -12.29 19.69 -7.09
CA TYR A 283 -10.90 20.01 -7.38
C TYR A 283 -10.29 20.96 -6.34
N GLY A 284 -8.99 20.78 -6.08
CA GLY A 284 -8.12 21.96 -6.00
C GLY A 284 -7.59 22.40 -4.64
N SER A 285 -7.85 21.71 -3.52
CA SER A 285 -6.91 21.84 -2.39
C SER A 285 -5.97 20.66 -2.42
N ILE A 286 -4.77 20.91 -2.93
CA ILE A 286 -3.64 20.00 -2.80
C ILE A 286 -2.69 20.72 -1.85
N GLN A 287 -2.43 20.10 -0.70
CA GLN A 287 -1.46 20.63 0.24
C GLN A 287 -0.10 20.04 -0.11
N TYR A 288 0.74 20.82 -0.79
CA TYR A 288 2.11 20.43 -1.13
C TYR A 288 3.13 21.51 -0.69
N PRO A 289 4.30 21.09 -0.16
CA PRO A 289 4.60 19.74 0.34
C PRO A 289 3.61 19.34 1.43
N LEU A 290 3.27 18.06 1.49
CA LEU A 290 2.37 17.56 2.53
C LEU A 290 3.12 17.68 3.86
N ASP A 291 2.72 18.63 4.70
CA ASP A 291 3.25 18.72 6.04
C ASP A 291 2.74 17.52 6.85
N PHE A 292 3.59 16.50 7.00
CA PHE A 292 3.26 15.27 7.71
C PHE A 292 2.79 15.53 9.13
N GLN A 293 3.37 16.54 9.81
CA GLN A 293 2.93 16.94 11.15
C GLN A 293 1.46 17.35 11.16
N CYS A 294 1.01 17.99 10.08
CA CYS A 294 -0.37 18.44 9.93
C CYS A 294 -1.34 17.34 9.50
N VAL A 295 -0.88 16.18 9.02
CA VAL A 295 -1.76 15.13 8.46
C VAL A 295 -1.68 13.79 9.16
N GLN A 296 -0.67 13.54 10.00
CA GLN A 296 -0.59 12.33 10.81
C GLN A 296 -1.83 12.19 11.71
N GLY A 297 -2.38 10.99 11.76
CA GLY A 297 -3.59 10.65 12.50
C GLY A 297 -4.88 11.21 11.90
N LYS A 298 -4.82 12.05 10.85
CA LYS A 298 -6.02 12.57 10.21
C LYS A 298 -6.72 11.51 9.36
N ARG A 299 -8.04 11.65 9.27
CA ARG A 299 -8.90 10.76 8.50
C ARG A 299 -8.56 10.84 7.02
N VAL A 300 -8.28 9.68 6.45
CA VAL A 300 -8.18 9.47 5.01
C VAL A 300 -9.23 8.48 4.54
N ILE A 301 -9.56 8.56 3.27
CA ILE A 301 -10.45 7.61 2.60
C ILE A 301 -9.80 7.10 1.33
N LYS A 302 -10.32 5.97 0.84
CA LYS A 302 -10.14 5.55 -0.55
C LYS A 302 -11.39 4.87 -1.07
N TYR A 303 -11.47 4.75 -2.39
CA TYR A 303 -12.41 3.87 -3.05
C TYR A 303 -11.64 2.91 -3.95
N GLY A 304 -11.67 1.63 -3.60
CA GLY A 304 -11.06 0.55 -4.37
C GLY A 304 -12.13 -0.37 -4.94
N GLN A 305 -11.84 -1.06 -6.04
CA GLN A 305 -12.82 -1.94 -6.67
C GLN A 305 -13.29 -3.09 -5.76
N THR A 306 -12.49 -3.48 -4.77
CA THR A 306 -12.77 -4.65 -3.93
C THR A 306 -13.37 -4.25 -2.61
N THR A 307 -12.79 -3.26 -1.91
CA THR A 307 -13.34 -2.84 -0.61
C THR A 307 -14.41 -1.76 -0.72
N GLY A 308 -14.57 -1.14 -1.89
CA GLY A 308 -15.35 0.08 -2.06
C GLY A 308 -14.79 1.24 -1.24
N LEU A 309 -15.70 2.10 -0.76
CA LEU A 309 -15.38 3.25 0.09
C LEU A 309 -14.94 2.81 1.50
N THR A 310 -13.72 3.14 1.87
CA THR A 310 -13.09 2.77 3.15
C THR A 310 -12.43 3.99 3.80
N LYS A 311 -12.32 3.98 5.13
CA LYS A 311 -11.68 5.04 5.93
C LYS A 311 -10.51 4.51 6.76
N GLY A 312 -9.55 5.37 7.02
CA GLY A 312 -8.36 5.08 7.80
C GLY A 312 -7.69 6.36 8.30
N SER A 313 -6.46 6.22 8.78
CA SER A 313 -5.61 7.35 9.18
C SER A 313 -4.16 7.15 8.77
N ILE A 314 -3.48 8.24 8.41
CA ILE A 314 -2.05 8.19 8.08
C ILE A 314 -1.25 8.05 9.38
N GLN A 315 -0.46 6.99 9.52
CA GLN A 315 0.30 6.73 10.74
C GLN A 315 1.77 7.11 10.64
N LEU A 316 2.39 6.84 9.49
CA LEU A 316 3.83 6.93 9.34
C LEU A 316 4.22 7.28 7.89
N LYS A 317 5.31 8.03 7.73
CA LYS A 317 6.05 8.22 6.49
C LYS A 317 7.46 7.62 6.60
N GLY A 318 8.16 7.53 5.47
CA GLY A 318 9.51 6.96 5.44
C GLY A 318 9.54 5.43 5.29
N VAL A 319 8.37 4.78 5.21
CA VAL A 319 8.26 3.31 5.19
C VAL A 319 8.98 2.74 3.98
N MET A 320 9.71 1.65 4.20
CA MET A 320 10.45 0.93 3.16
C MET A 320 9.83 -0.43 2.92
N VAL A 321 9.52 -0.76 1.67
CA VAL A 321 8.92 -2.05 1.29
C VAL A 321 9.67 -2.67 0.12
N LYS A 322 9.95 -3.96 0.21
CA LYS A 322 10.58 -4.74 -0.86
C LYS A 322 9.51 -5.20 -1.84
N ARG A 323 9.76 -5.02 -3.14
CA ARG A 323 8.92 -5.61 -4.19
C ARG A 323 9.22 -7.11 -4.27
N ARG A 324 8.20 -7.94 -4.11
CA ARG A 324 8.23 -9.33 -4.58
C ARG A 324 7.85 -9.35 -6.06
N ASN A 325 8.68 -9.97 -6.89
CA ASN A 325 8.23 -10.39 -8.21
C ASN A 325 7.51 -11.73 -8.05
N ALA A 326 6.19 -11.72 -8.22
CA ALA A 326 5.40 -12.96 -8.23
C ALA A 326 5.60 -13.77 -9.53
N GLU A 327 6.19 -13.18 -10.58
CA GLU A 327 6.36 -13.82 -11.91
C GLU A 327 7.78 -14.30 -12.20
N LEU A 328 8.74 -13.99 -11.31
CA LEU A 328 10.10 -14.47 -11.44
C LEU A 328 10.43 -15.23 -10.16
N GLU A 329 10.23 -16.55 -10.17
CA GLU A 329 10.92 -17.50 -9.27
C GLU A 329 12.45 -17.48 -9.48
N THR A 330 13.00 -16.39 -10.03
CA THR A 330 14.42 -16.15 -10.10
C THR A 330 14.77 -15.05 -9.09
N PRO A 331 15.79 -15.26 -8.25
CA PRO A 331 16.29 -14.22 -7.38
C PRO A 331 16.81 -13.10 -8.27
N THR A 332 16.05 -12.02 -8.42
CA THR A 332 16.61 -10.79 -8.95
C THR A 332 17.79 -10.45 -8.05
N ARG A 333 19.01 -10.44 -8.63
CA ARG A 333 20.27 -10.18 -7.90
C ARG A 333 20.28 -8.82 -7.18
N PHE A 334 19.29 -7.96 -7.46
CA PHE A 334 19.14 -6.65 -6.86
C PHE A 334 17.88 -6.61 -5.99
N LYS A 335 18.05 -6.40 -4.68
CA LYS A 335 16.97 -6.14 -3.73
C LYS A 335 16.28 -4.84 -4.13
N VAL A 336 15.10 -4.93 -4.73
CA VAL A 336 14.32 -3.76 -5.09
C VAL A 336 13.48 -3.30 -3.89
N VAL A 337 13.94 -2.23 -3.23
CA VAL A 337 13.28 -1.62 -2.07
C VAL A 337 12.70 -0.27 -2.48
N MET A 338 11.38 -0.14 -2.39
CA MET A 338 10.67 1.14 -2.49
C MET A 338 10.79 1.86 -1.15
N LYS A 339 11.27 3.11 -1.19
CA LYS A 339 11.52 3.94 0.00
C LYS A 339 10.46 5.03 0.14
N ASN A 340 10.36 5.61 1.34
CA ASN A 340 9.56 6.81 1.59
C ASN A 340 8.07 6.66 1.22
N GLN A 341 7.50 5.50 1.57
CA GLN A 341 6.06 5.27 1.45
C GLN A 341 5.32 5.77 2.71
N TYR A 342 4.03 6.02 2.57
CA TYR A 342 3.12 6.21 3.69
C TYR A 342 2.49 4.89 4.13
N ILE A 343 2.14 4.81 5.41
CA ILE A 343 1.28 3.77 5.96
C ILE A 343 -0.05 4.39 6.40
N VAL A 344 -1.13 3.80 5.90
CA VAL A 344 -2.49 4.07 6.34
C VAL A 344 -3.00 2.89 7.15
N GLU A 345 -3.47 3.19 8.36
CA GLU A 345 -4.12 2.23 9.24
C GLU A 345 -5.63 2.25 9.02
N ARG A 346 -6.24 1.06 8.98
CA ARG A 346 -7.68 0.89 8.76
C ARG A 346 -8.51 1.40 9.93
N HIS A 347 -9.74 1.85 9.69
CA HIS A 347 -10.71 2.23 10.72
C HIS A 347 -12.10 1.64 10.38
N GLY A 348 -12.97 1.47 11.37
CA GLY A 348 -14.38 1.08 11.13
C GLY A 348 -14.62 -0.39 10.80
N GLY A 349 -13.79 -1.30 11.30
CA GLY A 349 -14.00 -2.75 11.23
C GLY A 349 -13.85 -3.40 9.86
N VAL A 350 -13.54 -2.63 8.81
CA VAL A 350 -13.25 -3.12 7.45
C VAL A 350 -11.77 -2.87 7.12
N PRO A 351 -11.11 -3.75 6.36
CA PRO A 351 -9.77 -3.47 5.87
C PRO A 351 -9.76 -2.17 5.06
N PHE A 352 -8.72 -1.35 5.25
CA PHE A 352 -8.57 -0.16 4.42
C PHE A 352 -8.30 -0.55 2.98
N PHE A 353 -7.48 -1.58 2.75
CA PHE A 353 -7.03 -2.06 1.45
C PHE A 353 -7.07 -3.58 1.42
N THR A 354 -7.49 -4.17 0.31
CA THR A 354 -7.35 -5.61 0.04
C THR A 354 -6.90 -5.87 -1.39
N LEU A 355 -6.81 -7.14 -1.76
CA LEU A 355 -6.38 -7.50 -3.10
C LEU A 355 -7.39 -7.02 -4.15
N GLY A 356 -6.93 -6.28 -5.17
CA GLY A 356 -7.74 -5.63 -6.21
C GLY A 356 -7.81 -4.11 -6.08
N ASP A 357 -7.52 -3.54 -4.90
CA ASP A 357 -7.59 -2.09 -4.67
C ASP A 357 -6.36 -1.32 -5.18
N SER A 358 -5.34 -2.00 -5.71
CA SER A 358 -4.13 -1.38 -6.24
C SER A 358 -4.47 -0.31 -7.28
N GLY A 359 -3.93 0.89 -7.12
CA GLY A 359 -4.19 2.04 -7.99
C GLY A 359 -5.30 2.95 -7.48
N ALA A 360 -5.98 2.62 -6.37
CA ALA A 360 -6.93 3.52 -5.75
C ALA A 360 -6.25 4.81 -5.26
N GLY A 361 -6.86 5.97 -5.55
CA GLY A 361 -6.46 7.24 -4.95
C GLY A 361 -6.76 7.24 -3.44
N VAL A 362 -5.84 7.78 -2.65
CA VAL A 362 -6.00 7.98 -1.21
C VAL A 362 -6.16 9.47 -0.95
N PHE A 363 -7.23 9.82 -0.23
CA PHE A 363 -7.64 11.20 -0.05
C PHE A 363 -7.69 11.56 1.43
N LEU A 364 -7.05 12.65 1.82
CA LEU A 364 -7.25 13.30 3.11
C LEU A 364 -8.62 14.00 3.10
N VAL A 365 -9.40 13.82 4.16
CA VAL A 365 -10.68 14.51 4.30
C VAL A 365 -10.45 15.85 4.99
N GLY A 366 -10.59 16.92 4.22
CA GLY A 366 -10.46 18.31 4.66
C GLY A 366 -11.72 18.84 5.35
N LYS A 367 -11.79 20.16 5.49
CA LYS A 367 -13.01 20.84 5.97
C LYS A 367 -14.13 20.66 4.93
N ASN A 368 -15.38 20.62 5.38
CA ASN A 368 -16.57 20.51 4.53
C ASN A 368 -16.53 19.30 3.56
N ASN A 369 -15.99 18.16 4.02
CA ASN A 369 -15.85 16.92 3.23
C ASN A 369 -15.05 17.06 1.92
N GLN A 370 -14.25 18.11 1.76
CA GLN A 370 -13.36 18.23 0.60
C GLN A 370 -12.31 17.11 0.61
N LEU A 371 -12.09 16.49 -0.54
CA LEU A 371 -11.12 15.40 -0.69
C LEU A 371 -9.82 15.92 -1.30
N ILE A 372 -8.72 15.74 -0.56
CA ILE A 372 -7.37 16.15 -0.94
C ILE A 372 -6.59 14.91 -1.33
N LEU A 373 -6.22 14.75 -2.60
CA LEU A 373 -5.42 13.60 -3.04
C LEU A 373 -4.01 13.68 -2.41
N ILE A 374 -3.62 12.64 -1.69
CA ILE A 374 -2.32 12.57 -0.99
C ILE A 374 -1.44 11.41 -1.45
N GLY A 375 -2.02 10.43 -2.17
CA GLY A 375 -1.23 9.30 -2.63
C GLY A 375 -2.01 8.27 -3.43
N LEU A 376 -1.28 7.26 -3.88
CA LEU A 376 -1.77 6.12 -4.64
C LEU A 376 -1.56 4.85 -3.80
N ALA A 377 -2.60 4.06 -3.57
CA ALA A 377 -2.50 2.82 -2.81
C ALA A 377 -1.85 1.72 -3.68
N ILE A 378 -0.76 1.12 -3.19
CA ILE A 378 0.07 0.18 -3.97
C ILE A 378 0.08 -1.25 -3.41
N GLY A 379 -0.40 -1.45 -2.19
CA GLY A 379 -0.40 -2.75 -1.54
C GLY A 379 -0.69 -2.66 -0.05
N MET A 380 -0.59 -3.79 0.64
CA MET A 380 -0.74 -3.85 2.09
C MET A 380 0.35 -4.71 2.74
N LEU A 381 0.73 -4.36 3.97
CA LEU A 381 1.50 -5.22 4.86
C LEU A 381 0.56 -6.10 5.70
N ASP A 382 1.10 -7.16 6.29
CA ASP A 382 0.35 -7.96 7.26
C ASP A 382 -0.12 -7.07 8.45
N MET A 383 -1.33 -7.34 8.96
CA MET A 383 -2.14 -6.48 9.84
C MET A 383 -2.94 -5.36 9.11
N ASP A 384 -3.22 -5.52 7.82
CA ASP A 384 -4.09 -4.63 7.02
C ASP A 384 -3.60 -3.17 6.93
N HIS A 385 -2.29 -2.95 7.07
CA HIS A 385 -1.69 -1.64 6.88
C HIS A 385 -1.51 -1.37 5.39
N CYS A 386 -2.21 -0.37 4.86
CA CYS A 386 -2.10 0.01 3.46
C CYS A 386 -0.83 0.82 3.22
N VAL A 387 -0.08 0.44 2.18
CA VAL A 387 1.11 1.16 1.72
C VAL A 387 0.70 2.08 0.58
N VAL A 388 1.08 3.34 0.70
CA VAL A 388 0.67 4.40 -0.21
C VAL A 388 1.90 5.14 -0.72
N THR A 389 2.03 5.27 -2.03
CA THR A 389 3.04 6.13 -2.65
C THR A 389 2.55 7.58 -2.61
N PRO A 390 3.35 8.55 -2.12
CA PRO A 390 2.93 9.95 -2.11
C PRO A 390 2.67 10.48 -3.51
N ILE A 391 1.59 11.25 -3.68
CA ILE A 391 1.10 11.62 -5.01
C ILE A 391 2.06 12.54 -5.77
N GLU A 392 2.81 13.39 -5.06
CA GLU A 392 3.76 14.32 -5.67
C GLU A 392 4.79 13.60 -6.53
N TYR A 393 5.36 12.50 -6.04
CA TYR A 393 6.38 11.73 -6.74
C TYR A 393 5.76 10.90 -7.86
N VAL A 394 4.51 10.48 -7.71
CA VAL A 394 3.75 9.83 -8.80
C VAL A 394 3.56 10.79 -9.96
N LEU A 395 3.11 12.03 -9.69
CA LEU A 395 2.90 13.04 -10.73
C LEU A 395 4.21 13.38 -11.43
N GLN A 396 5.25 13.70 -10.67
CA GLN A 396 6.56 14.04 -11.22
C GLN A 396 7.12 12.91 -12.09
N ALA A 397 7.06 11.67 -11.60
CA ALA A 397 7.58 10.54 -12.36
C ALA A 397 6.80 10.25 -13.64
N LEU A 398 5.51 10.59 -13.68
CA LEU A 398 4.66 10.51 -14.88
C LEU A 398 4.75 11.76 -15.77
N ASN A 399 5.61 12.74 -15.45
CA ASN A 399 5.70 14.05 -16.10
C ASN A 399 4.38 14.83 -16.06
N LEU A 400 3.66 14.72 -14.95
CA LEU A 400 2.44 15.44 -14.66
C LEU A 400 2.70 16.48 -13.56
N SER A 401 1.81 17.47 -13.49
CA SER A 401 1.79 18.48 -12.45
C SER A 401 0.45 18.46 -11.71
N PHE A 402 0.36 19.19 -10.60
CA PHE A 402 -0.89 19.36 -9.88
C PHE A 402 -2.00 20.02 -10.71
N LYS A 403 -1.64 20.83 -11.72
CA LYS A 403 -2.62 21.42 -12.65
C LYS A 403 -3.36 20.36 -13.45
N ASN A 404 -2.72 19.22 -13.72
CA ASN A 404 -3.35 18.10 -14.41
C ASN A 404 -4.46 17.47 -13.56
N LEU A 405 -4.48 17.67 -12.25
CA LEU A 405 -5.55 17.19 -11.36
C LEU A 405 -6.70 18.20 -11.22
N GLN A 406 -6.58 19.41 -11.77
CA GLN A 406 -7.59 20.45 -11.65
C GLN A 406 -8.48 20.46 -12.89
N PHE A 407 -9.77 20.20 -12.72
CA PHE A 407 -10.75 20.44 -13.75
C PHE A 407 -11.59 21.65 -13.35
N GLU A 408 -11.31 22.78 -13.98
CA GLU A 408 -12.16 23.98 -13.84
C GLU A 408 -13.59 23.62 -14.25
N GLU A 409 -14.57 24.27 -13.60
CA GLU A 409 -15.96 24.29 -14.07
C GLU A 409 -15.97 25.03 -15.41
N ASP A 410 -15.66 24.33 -16.49
CA ASP A 410 -16.04 24.82 -17.81
C ASP A 410 -17.57 24.79 -17.85
N MET A 411 -18.14 25.99 -17.78
CA MET A 411 -19.58 26.26 -17.94
C MET A 411 -20.15 25.44 -19.09
N ASP A 412 -21.23 24.73 -18.82
CA ASP A 412 -22.18 24.16 -19.79
C ASP A 412 -21.60 23.84 -21.19
N VAL A 413 -21.01 22.66 -21.34
CA VAL A 413 -20.96 22.02 -22.66
C VAL A 413 -22.28 21.29 -22.86
N THR A 414 -23.20 22.01 -23.49
CA THR A 414 -24.51 21.56 -23.98
C THR A 414 -24.42 20.54 -25.10
#